data_AF-A0A509L4P5-F1
#
_entry.id   AF-A0A509L4P5-F1
#
_cell.length_a   1.000
_cell.length_b   1.000
_cell.length_c   1.000
_cell.angle_alpha   90.00
_cell.angle_beta   90.00
_cell.angle_gamma   90.00
#
_symmetry.space_group_name_H-M   'P 1'
#
loop_
_entity.id
_entity.type
_entity.pdbx_description
1 polymer ?
#
loop_
_entity_poly.entity_id
_entity_poly.type
_entity_poly.pdbx_seq_one_letter_code
_entity_poly.pdbx_strand_id
1 'polypeptide(L)'
;MTVERFLDRYDVLLLDIGAVKLFQIIFQDVIDRLCINPSKLVYKGDSISRDVAGAKKAGISAIWINSSNSYSGEIQYQPDLMIGDLTELLFV
;
A
#
# COMPACT_ATOMS: atom_id res chain seq x y z
N MET A 1 6.30 8.62 13.63
CA MET A 1 5.04 7.85 13.73
C MET A 1 5.43 6.38 13.77
N THR A 2 4.95 5.59 14.74
CA THR A 2 5.23 4.14 14.81
C THR A 2 4.32 3.37 13.84
N VAL A 3 4.69 2.15 13.46
CA VAL A 3 3.88 1.30 12.56
C VAL A 3 2.49 1.01 13.15
N GLU A 4 2.40 0.74 14.46
CA GLU A 4 1.13 0.61 15.21
C GLU A 4 0.18 1.78 14.93
N ARG A 5 0.62 2.99 15.29
CA ARG A 5 -0.18 4.22 15.17
C ARG A 5 -0.55 4.54 13.72
N PHE A 6 0.18 3.99 12.77
CA PHE A 6 -0.16 4.11 11.36
C PHE A 6 -1.31 3.16 11.00
N LEU A 7 -1.23 1.88 11.36
CA LEU A 7 -2.24 0.88 11.03
C LEU A 7 -3.58 1.11 11.75
N ASP A 8 -3.58 1.65 12.97
CA ASP A 8 -4.79 2.00 13.74
C ASP A 8 -5.77 2.94 13.01
N ARG A 9 -5.32 3.60 11.94
CA ARG A 9 -6.12 4.55 11.17
C ARG A 9 -6.99 3.87 10.12
N TYR A 10 -6.70 2.61 9.78
CA TYR A 10 -7.27 1.86 8.67
C TYR A 10 -8.06 0.65 9.16
N ASP A 11 -9.13 0.34 8.45
CA ASP A 11 -10.02 -0.78 8.78
C ASP A 11 -9.62 -2.05 8.03
N VAL A 12 -8.93 -1.91 6.88
CA VAL A 12 -8.52 -3.03 6.03
C VAL A 12 -7.11 -2.80 5.46
N LEU A 13 -6.25 -3.82 5.63
CA LEU A 13 -4.97 -3.95 4.96
C LEU A 13 -5.10 -4.89 3.75
N LEU A 14 -4.80 -4.36 2.57
CA LEU A 14 -4.75 -5.11 1.33
C LEU A 14 -3.30 -5.50 1.01
N LEU A 15 -3.07 -6.77 0.70
CA LEU A 15 -1.74 -7.34 0.42
C LEU A 15 -1.73 -8.00 -0.96
N ASP A 16 -0.72 -7.67 -1.76
CA ASP A 16 -0.43 -8.43 -2.97
C ASP A 16 0.60 -9.54 -2.69
N ILE A 17 0.22 -10.77 -3.02
CA ILE A 17 1.02 -12.00 -2.87
C ILE A 17 1.55 -12.55 -4.20
N GLY A 18 1.52 -11.77 -5.29
CA GLY A 18 2.35 -11.99 -6.47
C GLY A 18 1.85 -13.00 -7.50
N ALA A 19 0.60 -13.48 -7.42
CA ALA A 19 0.11 -14.51 -8.34
C ALA A 19 -0.28 -13.97 -9.73
N VAL A 20 -1.09 -12.91 -9.83
CA VAL A 20 -1.43 -12.22 -11.09
C VAL A 20 -1.85 -10.78 -10.78
N LYS A 21 -1.21 -9.81 -11.42
CA LYS A 21 -1.27 -8.40 -11.05
C LYS A 21 -2.17 -7.65 -12.06
N LEU A 22 -3.40 -7.29 -11.65
CA LEU A 22 -4.40 -6.56 -12.48
C LEU A 22 -4.48 -5.09 -12.02
N PHE A 23 -3.42 -4.34 -12.37
CA PHE A 23 -2.88 -3.15 -11.71
C PHE A 23 -3.72 -1.87 -11.52
N GLN A 24 -4.94 -1.80 -12.02
CA GLN A 24 -5.79 -0.60 -11.84
C GLN A 24 -7.23 -0.98 -11.53
N ILE A 25 -7.70 -2.07 -12.11
CA ILE A 25 -9.02 -2.64 -11.86
C ILE A 25 -9.13 -3.04 -10.37
N ILE A 26 -8.05 -3.51 -9.73
CA ILE A 26 -8.10 -3.94 -8.33
C ILE A 26 -8.51 -2.82 -7.37
N PHE A 27 -7.98 -1.60 -7.48
CA PHE A 27 -8.24 -0.60 -6.43
C PHE A 27 -9.68 -0.11 -6.42
N GLN A 28 -10.21 0.28 -7.59
CA GLN A 28 -11.60 0.74 -7.69
C GLN A 28 -12.57 -0.42 -7.45
N ASP A 29 -12.32 -1.60 -8.03
CA ASP A 29 -13.17 -2.77 -7.78
C ASP A 29 -13.18 -3.16 -6.30
N VAL A 30 -12.04 -3.06 -5.60
CA VAL A 30 -11.97 -3.37 -4.17
C VAL A 30 -12.74 -2.33 -3.36
N ILE A 31 -12.60 -1.03 -3.67
CA ILE A 31 -13.41 0.01 -3.03
C ILE A 31 -14.90 -0.27 -3.22
N ASP A 32 -15.32 -0.56 -4.46
CA ASP A 32 -16.72 -0.76 -4.83
C ASP A 32 -17.29 -2.04 -4.22
N ARG A 33 -16.50 -3.12 -4.14
CA ARG A 33 -16.92 -4.41 -3.55
C ARG A 33 -16.94 -4.39 -2.03
N LEU A 34 -16.00 -3.70 -1.40
CA LEU A 34 -15.93 -3.61 0.06
C LEU A 34 -16.89 -2.55 0.62
N CYS A 35 -17.33 -1.59 -0.19
CA CYS A 35 -18.14 -0.44 0.25
C CYS A 35 -17.50 0.34 1.40
N ILE A 36 -16.17 0.42 1.42
CA ILE A 36 -15.38 1.12 2.46
C ILE A 36 -14.86 2.45 1.90
N ASN A 37 -14.80 3.47 2.74
CA ASN A 37 -14.18 4.74 2.37
C ASN A 37 -12.69 4.52 2.03
N PRO A 38 -12.18 4.97 0.87
CA PRO A 38 -10.78 4.77 0.48
C PRO A 38 -9.76 5.24 1.52
N SER A 39 -10.07 6.28 2.30
CA SER A 39 -9.22 6.77 3.39
C SER A 39 -9.05 5.79 4.56
N LYS A 40 -9.88 4.75 4.63
CA LYS A 40 -9.83 3.65 5.60
C LYS A 40 -9.16 2.40 5.06
N LEU A 41 -8.67 2.45 3.83
CA LEU A 41 -7.93 1.37 3.21
C LEU A 41 -6.44 1.71 3.18
N VAL A 42 -5.62 0.70 3.39
CA VAL A 42 -4.18 0.76 3.14
C VAL A 42 -3.76 -0.42 2.28
N TYR A 43 -2.97 -0.14 1.25
CA TYR A 43 -2.44 -1.14 0.33
C TYR A 43 -0.94 -1.27 0.52
N LYS A 44 -0.49 -2.52 0.69
CA LYS A 44 0.93 -2.87 0.67
C LYS A 44 1.32 -3.33 -0.73
N GLY A 45 2.44 -2.80 -1.23
CA GLY A 45 3.08 -3.29 -2.45
C GLY A 45 4.59 -3.14 -2.45
N ASP A 46 5.23 -3.68 -3.47
CA ASP A 46 6.69 -3.70 -3.66
C ASP A 46 7.15 -2.73 -4.76
N SER A 47 6.24 -2.26 -5.61
CA SER A 47 6.53 -1.39 -6.74
C SER A 47 6.06 0.04 -6.51
N ILE A 48 6.99 0.99 -6.32
CA ILE A 48 6.66 2.41 -6.16
C ILE A 48 5.85 2.98 -7.34
N SER A 49 6.17 2.61 -8.59
CA SER A 49 5.52 3.15 -9.78
C SER A 49 4.16 2.52 -10.10
N ARG A 50 3.87 1.33 -9.57
CA ARG A 50 2.60 0.62 -9.81
C ARG A 50 1.71 0.60 -8.58
N ASP A 51 2.26 0.16 -7.46
CA ASP A 51 1.51 -0.14 -6.25
C ASP A 51 1.24 1.13 -5.45
N VAL A 52 2.29 1.89 -5.14
CA VAL A 52 2.14 3.17 -4.43
C VAL A 52 1.40 4.16 -5.32
N ALA A 53 1.85 4.35 -6.56
CA ALA A 53 1.16 5.26 -7.48
C ALA A 53 -0.31 4.86 -7.72
N GLY A 54 -0.61 3.57 -7.84
CA GLY A 54 -1.97 3.06 -8.02
C GLY A 54 -2.86 3.32 -6.81
N ALA A 55 -2.39 2.96 -5.61
CA ALA A 55 -3.11 3.21 -4.35
C ALA A 55 -3.38 4.71 -4.15
N LYS A 56 -2.37 5.56 -4.34
CA LYS A 56 -2.53 7.02 -4.16
C LYS A 56 -3.49 7.64 -5.18
N LYS A 57 -3.50 7.16 -6.43
CA LYS A 57 -4.48 7.60 -7.44
C LYS A 57 -5.91 7.21 -7.07
N ALA A 58 -6.09 6.09 -6.36
CA ALA A 58 -7.40 5.63 -5.87
C ALA A 58 -7.82 6.25 -4.52
N GLY A 59 -7.00 7.16 -3.96
CA GLY A 59 -7.27 7.75 -2.64
C GLY A 59 -7.01 6.81 -1.45
N ILE A 60 -6.31 5.70 -1.69
CA ILE A 60 -5.94 4.69 -0.71
C ILE A 60 -4.53 4.99 -0.18
N SER A 61 -4.27 4.73 1.09
CA SER A 61 -2.92 4.87 1.65
C SER A 61 -2.00 3.73 1.22
N ALA A 62 -0.69 3.99 1.13
CA ALA A 62 0.27 3.06 0.57
C ALA A 62 1.39 2.71 1.55
N ILE A 63 1.61 1.41 1.78
CA ILE A 63 2.81 0.86 2.40
C ILE A 63 3.71 0.35 1.28
N TRP A 64 4.94 0.86 1.22
CA TRP A 64 5.95 0.38 0.29
C TRP A 64 6.94 -0.53 1.00
N ILE A 65 7.05 -1.78 0.52
CA ILE A 65 8.13 -2.68 0.91
C ILE A 65 9.31 -2.47 -0.02
N ASN A 66 10.37 -1.90 0.51
CA ASN A 66 11.59 -1.60 -0.22
C ASN A 66 12.77 -2.37 0.39
N SER A 67 12.70 -3.70 0.32
CA SER A 67 13.69 -4.62 0.91
C SER A 67 15.10 -4.46 0.33
N SER A 68 15.21 -4.02 -0.93
CA SER A 68 16.48 -3.89 -1.65
C SER A 68 17.04 -2.46 -1.68
N ASN A 69 16.27 -1.48 -1.18
CA ASN A 69 16.56 -0.05 -1.26
C ASN A 69 17.03 0.43 -2.64
N SER A 70 16.54 -0.21 -3.71
CA SER A 70 17.16 -0.17 -5.04
C SER A 70 16.50 0.79 -6.01
N TYR A 71 15.40 1.45 -5.62
CA TYR A 71 14.73 2.42 -6.47
C TYR A 71 15.48 3.76 -6.46
N SER A 72 15.99 4.16 -7.62
CA SER A 72 16.77 5.39 -7.82
C SER A 72 16.05 6.46 -8.67
N GLY A 73 14.79 6.23 -9.04
CA GLY A 73 13.99 7.16 -9.83
C GLY A 73 13.33 8.26 -8.99
N GLU A 74 12.77 9.27 -9.65
CA GLU A 74 11.92 10.26 -9.00
C GLU A 74 10.63 9.62 -8.49
N ILE A 75 10.33 9.83 -7.21
CA ILE A 75 9.10 9.35 -6.58
C ILE A 75 7.99 10.37 -6.82
N GLN A 76 7.14 10.11 -7.81
CA GLN A 76 5.98 10.96 -8.11
C GLN A 76 4.91 10.92 -7.01
N TYR A 77 4.74 9.76 -6.35
CA TYR A 77 3.76 9.55 -5.29
C TYR A 77 4.48 9.01 -4.05
N GLN A 78 4.43 9.76 -2.95
CA GLN A 78 5.05 9.33 -1.70
C GLN A 78 4.20 8.24 -1.02
N PRO A 79 4.83 7.13 -0.58
CA PRO A 79 4.17 6.17 0.28
C PRO A 79 3.91 6.79 1.65
N ASP A 80 2.86 6.31 2.33
CA ASP A 80 2.52 6.75 3.68
C ASP A 80 3.36 6.02 4.75
N LEU A 81 3.86 4.83 4.42
CA LEU A 81 4.82 4.08 5.22
C LEU A 81 5.79 3.32 4.31
N MET A 82 7.07 3.30 4.66
CA MET A 82 8.09 2.47 4.02
C MET A 82 8.63 1.48 5.04
N ILE A 83 8.69 0.20 4.65
CA ILE A 83 9.24 -0.90 5.45
C ILE A 83 10.23 -1.70 4.61
N GLY A 84 11.19 -2.35 5.26
CA GLY A 84 12.12 -3.28 4.62
C GLY A 84 11.55 -4.69 4.53
N ASP A 85 10.72 -5.10 5.50
CA ASP A 85 10.16 -6.44 5.60
C ASP A 85 8.74 -6.46 6.16
N LEU A 86 7.94 -7.48 5.77
CA LEU A 86 6.55 -7.64 6.26
C LEU A 86 6.47 -7.87 7.77
N THR A 87 7.50 -8.44 8.40
CA THR A 87 7.53 -8.67 9.84
C THR A 87 7.49 -7.38 10.65
N GLU A 88 7.84 -6.24 10.05
CA GLU A 88 7.68 -4.91 10.69
C GLU A 88 6.20 -4.57 10.95
N LEU A 89 5.26 -5.25 10.27
CA LEU A 89 3.82 -5.16 10.54
C LEU A 89 3.33 -6.17 11.61
N LEU A 90 4.19 -7.09 12.06
CA LEU A 90 3.87 -8.14 13.04
C LEU A 90 4.41 -7.84 14.44
N PHE A 91 5.52 -7.10 14.53
CA PHE A 91 6.15 -6.71 15.80
C PHE A 91 5.63 -5.36 16.31
N VAL A 92 4.32 -5.20 16.17
CA VAL A 92 3.51 -4.11 16.69
C VAL A 92 2.69 -4.66 17.85
#